data_AF-A0AAE8QPM8-F1
#
_entry.id   AF-A0AAE8QPM8-F1
#
_cell.length_a   1.000
_cell.length_b   1.000
_cell.length_c   1.000
_cell.angle_alpha   90.00
_cell.angle_beta   90.00
_cell.angle_gamma   90.00
#
_symmetry.space_group_name_H-M   'P 1'
#
loop_
_entity.id
_entity.type
_entity.pdbx_description
1 polymer ?
#
loop_
_entity_poly.entity_id
_entity_poly.type
_entity_poly.pdbx_seq_one_letter_code
_entity_poly.pdbx_strand_id
1 'polypeptide(L)'
;MRDKVNEGHDKKTVTKDQVLPGKTFKGALEADHIVSMDRIARMDGFGNLTTSQKLDILNNSENFVELSKSANTSKQSKSYEEWTHYTEGKPGEIEVNPEFREKMIVKEKELERKIQKQIDDFNELNKKGDD
;
A
#
# COMPACT_ATOMS: atom_id res chain seq x y z
N MET A 1 5.69 12.70 4.68
CA MET A 1 5.92 11.59 3.72
C MET A 1 4.63 11.14 3.07
N ARG A 2 3.61 10.75 3.86
CA ARG A 2 2.28 10.46 3.34
C ARG A 2 1.62 11.66 2.65
N ASP A 3 1.88 12.88 3.12
CA ASP A 3 1.32 14.09 2.47
C ASP A 3 1.85 14.34 1.06
N LYS A 4 2.98 13.72 0.68
CA LYS A 4 3.57 13.86 -0.66
C LYS A 4 2.64 13.33 -1.75
N VAL A 5 1.70 12.43 -1.42
CA VAL A 5 0.72 11.88 -2.37
C VAL A 5 -0.31 12.91 -2.87
N ASN A 6 -0.24 14.14 -2.39
CA ASN A 6 -1.07 15.24 -2.85
C ASN A 6 -0.26 16.32 -3.58
N GLU A 7 1.04 16.12 -3.81
CA GLU A 7 1.84 17.06 -4.58
C GLU A 7 1.31 17.16 -6.02
N GLY A 8 0.90 18.36 -6.44
CA GLY A 8 0.29 18.60 -7.75
C GLY A 8 -1.21 18.29 -7.86
N HIS A 9 -1.85 17.79 -6.79
CA HIS A 9 -3.29 17.48 -6.78
C HIS A 9 -4.13 18.67 -6.28
N ASP A 10 -5.11 19.12 -7.08
CA ASP A 10 -6.07 20.14 -6.64
C ASP A 10 -7.27 19.53 -5.89
N LYS A 11 -7.21 19.64 -4.56
CA LYS A 11 -8.23 19.15 -3.63
C LYS A 11 -9.61 19.81 -3.81
N LYS A 12 -9.71 20.96 -4.48
CA LYS A 12 -10.98 21.68 -4.69
C LYS A 12 -11.73 21.20 -5.94
N THR A 13 -11.04 20.53 -6.85
CA THR A 13 -11.59 20.07 -8.12
C THR A 13 -12.16 18.66 -8.01
N VAL A 14 -13.27 18.42 -8.72
CA VAL A 14 -13.83 17.07 -8.86
C VAL A 14 -12.95 16.30 -9.84
N THR A 15 -12.37 15.21 -9.36
CA THR A 15 -11.39 14.41 -10.09
C THR A 15 -11.98 13.04 -10.40
N LYS A 16 -11.73 12.51 -11.61
CA LYS A 16 -12.11 11.14 -11.95
C LYS A 16 -11.25 10.15 -11.16
N ASP A 17 -11.87 9.14 -10.59
CA ASP A 17 -11.15 8.07 -9.92
C ASP A 17 -10.58 7.12 -10.98
N GLN A 18 -9.25 7.04 -11.07
CA GLN A 18 -8.58 6.19 -12.05
C GLN A 18 -8.60 4.71 -11.65
N VAL A 19 -8.77 4.42 -10.36
CA VAL A 19 -8.76 3.06 -9.80
C VAL A 19 -10.16 2.48 -9.74
N LEU A 20 -11.18 3.33 -9.55
CA LEU A 20 -12.60 2.98 -9.59
C LEU A 20 -13.29 3.62 -10.82
N PRO A 21 -13.28 2.95 -11.98
CA PRO A 21 -13.86 3.48 -13.21
C PRO A 21 -15.30 3.97 -13.03
N GLY A 22 -15.60 5.16 -13.56
CA GLY A 22 -16.92 5.77 -13.48
C GLY A 22 -17.21 6.52 -12.17
N LYS A 23 -16.34 6.43 -11.15
CA LYS A 23 -16.41 7.29 -9.96
C LYS A 23 -15.63 8.59 -10.12
N THR A 24 -16.02 9.56 -9.30
CA THR A 24 -15.29 10.81 -9.09
C THR A 24 -15.16 11.06 -7.59
N PHE A 25 -14.11 11.78 -7.20
CA PHE A 25 -13.93 12.23 -5.82
C PHE A 25 -13.53 13.71 -5.79
N LYS A 26 -13.72 14.35 -4.63
CA LYS A 26 -13.26 15.70 -4.33
C LYS A 26 -12.58 15.68 -2.98
N GLY A 27 -11.42 16.33 -2.86
CA GLY A 27 -10.60 16.32 -1.65
C GLY A 27 -9.25 15.65 -1.87
N ALA A 28 -8.56 15.33 -0.78
CA ALA A 28 -7.21 14.78 -0.80
C ALA A 28 -7.17 13.29 -1.21
N LEU A 29 -6.06 12.90 -1.83
CA LEU A 29 -5.64 11.51 -1.96
C LEU A 29 -5.08 11.00 -0.62
N GLU A 30 -5.22 9.70 -0.39
CA GLU A 30 -4.66 8.99 0.76
C GLU A 30 -3.50 8.11 0.31
N ALA A 31 -2.46 8.02 1.14
CA ALA A 31 -1.35 7.11 0.91
C ALA A 31 -1.72 5.73 1.44
N ASP A 32 -1.89 4.76 0.55
CA ASP A 32 -2.11 3.36 0.89
C ASP A 32 -0.80 2.57 0.84
N HIS A 33 -0.67 1.57 1.72
CA HIS A 33 0.44 0.64 1.70
C HIS A 33 0.23 -0.42 0.62
N ILE A 34 1.15 -0.49 -0.34
CA ILE A 34 1.09 -1.46 -1.45
C ILE A 34 1.15 -2.88 -0.87
N VAL A 35 2.18 -3.19 -0.09
CA VAL A 35 2.22 -4.33 0.82
C VAL A 35 1.67 -3.87 2.15
N SER A 36 0.50 -4.40 2.54
CA SER A 36 -0.23 -3.93 3.72
C SER A 36 0.58 -4.07 5.03
N MET A 37 0.33 -3.19 5.99
CA MET A 37 0.98 -3.27 7.31
C MET A 37 0.71 -4.62 8.00
N ASP A 38 -0.51 -5.15 7.85
CA ASP A 38 -0.88 -6.48 8.38
C ASP A 38 -0.03 -7.60 7.79
N ARG A 39 0.29 -7.52 6.49
CA ARG A 39 1.17 -8.49 5.82
C ARG A 39 2.60 -8.33 6.31
N ILE A 40 3.13 -7.11 6.34
CA ILE A 40 4.48 -6.82 6.83
C ILE A 40 4.67 -7.32 8.26
N ALA A 41 3.69 -7.09 9.14
CA ALA A 41 3.77 -7.51 10.54
C ALA A 41 3.87 -9.03 10.74
N ARG A 42 3.47 -9.82 9.73
CA ARG A 42 3.54 -11.29 9.73
C ARG A 42 4.76 -11.85 8.98
N MET A 43 5.58 -10.99 8.39
CA MET A 43 6.80 -11.41 7.68
C MET A 43 7.82 -11.97 8.67
N ASP A 44 8.56 -12.98 8.23
CA ASP A 44 9.51 -13.67 9.10
C ASP A 44 10.59 -12.70 9.59
N GLY A 45 10.92 -12.79 10.88
CA GLY A 45 11.88 -11.91 11.52
C GLY A 45 11.42 -10.47 11.79
N PHE A 46 10.26 -10.00 11.30
CA PHE A 46 9.80 -8.61 11.54
C PHE A 46 9.61 -8.32 13.03
N GLY A 47 9.13 -9.31 13.80
CA GLY A 47 8.91 -9.19 15.24
C GLY A 47 10.19 -8.87 16.02
N ASN A 48 11.35 -9.32 15.54
CA ASN A 48 12.65 -9.19 16.20
C ASN A 48 13.30 -7.82 16.00
N LEU A 49 12.76 -7.01 15.08
CA LEU A 49 13.29 -5.70 14.77
C LEU A 49 13.04 -4.69 15.91
N THR A 50 13.98 -3.76 16.07
CA THR A 50 13.81 -2.60 16.95
C THR A 50 12.68 -1.69 16.45
N THR A 51 12.15 -0.84 17.32
CA THR A 51 11.13 0.14 16.94
C THR A 51 11.57 1.03 15.78
N SER A 52 12.84 1.46 15.75
CA SER A 52 13.36 2.28 14.65
C SER A 52 13.36 1.52 13.32
N GLN A 53 13.88 0.29 13.31
CA GLN A 53 13.92 -0.55 12.10
C GLN A 53 12.51 -0.87 11.57
N LYS A 54 11.55 -1.13 12.48
CA LYS A 54 10.13 -1.30 12.11
C LYS A 54 9.59 -0.04 11.45
N LEU A 55 9.87 1.13 12.01
CA LEU A 55 9.45 2.41 11.43
C LEU A 55 10.08 2.67 10.05
N ASP A 56 11.35 2.29 9.85
CA ASP A 56 12.03 2.45 8.57
C ASP A 56 11.38 1.61 7.46
N ILE A 57 10.97 0.37 7.78
CA ILE A 57 10.24 -0.50 6.85
C ILE A 57 8.82 0.05 6.59
N LEU A 58 8.09 0.39 7.66
CA LEU A 58 6.69 0.83 7.55
C LEU A 58 6.54 2.20 6.88
N ASN A 59 7.60 3.02 6.89
CA ASN A 59 7.67 4.31 6.23
C ASN A 59 8.54 4.28 4.98
N ASN A 60 8.66 3.15 4.28
CA ASN A 60 9.32 3.10 2.98
C ASN A 60 8.46 3.78 1.88
N SER A 61 9.00 4.77 1.15
CA SER A 61 8.25 5.54 0.14
C SER A 61 7.83 4.70 -1.04
N GLU A 62 8.63 3.71 -1.40
CA GLU A 62 8.32 2.82 -2.51
C GLU A 62 7.07 1.98 -2.22
N ASN A 63 6.74 1.76 -0.94
CA ASN A 63 5.58 1.01 -0.49
C ASN A 63 4.29 1.84 -0.38
N PHE A 64 4.27 3.07 -0.90
CA PHE A 64 3.05 3.88 -0.97
C PHE A 64 2.51 4.01 -2.39
N VAL A 65 1.18 4.02 -2.49
CA VAL A 65 0.44 4.40 -3.69
C VAL A 65 -0.67 5.38 -3.30
N GLU A 66 -1.00 6.27 -4.22
CA GLU A 66 -2.05 7.27 -4.02
C GLU A 66 -3.41 6.67 -4.40
N LEU A 67 -4.36 6.70 -3.47
CA LEU A 67 -5.72 6.24 -3.71
C LEU A 67 -6.72 7.32 -3.29
N SER A 68 -7.89 7.34 -3.93
CA SER A 68 -9.03 8.07 -3.37
C SER A 68 -9.41 7.44 -2.03
N LYS A 69 -10.00 8.23 -1.13
CA LYS A 69 -10.50 7.71 0.16
C LYS A 69 -11.43 6.50 -0.01
N SER A 70 -12.28 6.51 -1.04
CA SER A 70 -13.20 5.41 -1.34
C SER A 70 -12.47 4.15 -1.79
N ALA A 71 -11.48 4.28 -2.67
CA ALA A 71 -10.64 3.17 -3.11
C ALA A 71 -9.84 2.59 -1.93
N ASN A 72 -9.16 3.44 -1.16
CA ASN A 72 -8.37 3.06 0.01
C ASN A 72 -9.22 2.31 1.05
N THR A 73 -10.39 2.86 1.40
CA THR A 73 -11.32 2.23 2.35
C THR A 73 -11.83 0.87 1.86
N SER A 74 -12.00 0.70 0.55
CA SER A 74 -12.49 -0.55 -0.03
C SER A 74 -11.41 -1.62 -0.12
N LYS A 75 -10.15 -1.25 -0.34
CA LYS A 75 -9.03 -2.19 -0.42
C LYS A 75 -8.73 -2.79 0.95
N GLN A 76 -8.65 -1.96 1.99
CA GLN A 76 -8.24 -2.39 3.33
C GLN A 76 -6.88 -3.13 3.29
N SER A 77 -6.75 -4.24 4.02
CA SER A 77 -5.53 -5.06 4.05
C SER A 77 -5.45 -6.12 2.94
N LYS A 78 -6.44 -6.19 2.03
CA LYS A 78 -6.43 -7.11 0.89
C LYS A 78 -5.23 -6.86 0.00
N SER A 79 -4.68 -7.94 -0.54
CA SER A 79 -3.72 -7.86 -1.66
C SER A 79 -4.41 -7.36 -2.94
N TYR A 80 -3.62 -6.94 -3.93
CA TYR A 80 -4.20 -6.58 -5.23
C TYR A 80 -4.74 -7.79 -5.98
N GLU A 81 -4.30 -9.01 -5.66
CA GLU A 81 -4.91 -10.24 -6.17
C GLU A 81 -6.31 -10.48 -5.56
N GLU A 82 -6.52 -10.15 -4.29
CA GLU A 82 -7.83 -10.31 -3.62
C GLU A 82 -8.78 -9.15 -3.87
N TRP A 83 -8.27 -7.93 -4.04
CA TRP A 83 -9.10 -6.74 -4.25
C TRP A 83 -9.49 -6.57 -5.72
N THR A 84 -10.55 -7.29 -6.11
CA THR A 84 -11.10 -7.29 -7.48
C THR A 84 -12.15 -6.21 -7.71
N HIS A 85 -12.96 -5.91 -6.69
CA HIS A 85 -14.10 -4.98 -6.80
C HIS A 85 -14.18 -4.00 -5.63
N TYR A 86 -14.70 -2.81 -5.94
CA TYR A 86 -15.29 -1.91 -4.96
C TYR A 86 -16.69 -2.40 -4.59
N THR A 87 -16.95 -2.56 -3.29
CA THR A 87 -18.25 -3.05 -2.76
C THR A 87 -18.74 -4.34 -3.43
N GLU A 88 -17.86 -5.33 -3.57
CA GLU A 88 -18.13 -6.65 -4.15
C GLU A 88 -19.46 -7.26 -3.66
N GLY A 89 -20.30 -7.70 -4.60
CA GLY A 89 -21.59 -8.32 -4.30
C GLY A 89 -22.66 -7.37 -3.76
N LYS A 90 -22.46 -6.05 -3.86
CA LYS A 90 -23.43 -5.03 -3.42
C LYS A 90 -23.86 -4.12 -4.59
N PRO A 91 -25.06 -3.52 -4.54
CA PRO A 91 -25.45 -2.52 -5.52
C PRO A 91 -24.43 -1.38 -5.62
N GLY A 92 -24.00 -1.06 -6.84
CA GLY A 92 -22.93 -0.08 -7.08
C GLY A 92 -21.53 -0.68 -7.08
N GLU A 93 -21.42 -2.01 -7.20
CA GLU A 93 -20.18 -2.71 -7.49
C GLU A 93 -19.46 -2.14 -8.71
N ILE A 94 -18.16 -1.96 -8.59
CA ILE A 94 -17.28 -1.48 -9.65
C ILE A 94 -16.05 -2.37 -9.65
N GLU A 95 -15.75 -2.98 -10.79
CA GLU A 95 -14.48 -3.68 -10.98
C GLU A 95 -13.33 -2.68 -10.84
N VAL A 96 -12.34 -3.02 -10.02
CA VAL A 96 -11.12 -2.22 -9.91
C VAL A 96 -10.44 -2.20 -11.27
N ASN A 97 -9.98 -1.03 -11.71
CA ASN A 97 -9.36 -0.86 -13.02
C ASN A 97 -8.34 -1.98 -13.32
N PRO A 98 -8.58 -2.85 -14.32
CA PRO A 98 -7.76 -4.03 -14.55
C PRO A 98 -6.29 -3.71 -14.84
N GLU A 99 -6.02 -2.68 -15.65
CA GLU A 99 -4.63 -2.28 -15.98
C GLU A 99 -3.88 -1.77 -14.75
N PHE A 100 -4.58 -1.02 -13.89
CA PHE A 100 -4.01 -0.59 -12.62
C PHE A 100 -3.71 -1.80 -11.73
N ARG A 101 -4.70 -2.69 -11.57
CA ARG A 101 -4.59 -3.86 -10.71
C ARG A 101 -3.46 -4.79 -11.14
N GLU A 102 -3.31 -5.07 -12.43
CA GLU A 102 -2.22 -5.89 -12.97
C GLU A 102 -0.84 -5.32 -12.64
N LYS A 103 -0.64 -4.02 -12.84
CA LYS A 103 0.61 -3.32 -12.48
C LYS A 103 0.88 -3.43 -10.98
N MET A 104 -0.15 -3.26 -10.16
CA MET A 104 -0.02 -3.29 -8.71
C MET A 104 0.24 -4.69 -8.16
N ILE A 105 -0.28 -5.76 -8.78
CA ILE A 105 0.05 -7.14 -8.41
C ILE A 105 1.54 -7.41 -8.59
N VAL A 106 2.12 -6.98 -9.72
CA VAL A 106 3.56 -7.14 -9.97
C VAL A 106 4.37 -6.33 -8.95
N LYS A 107 4.00 -5.05 -8.75
CA LYS A 107 4.69 -4.16 -7.82
C LYS A 107 4.60 -4.65 -6.37
N GLU A 108 3.46 -5.18 -5.94
CA GLU A 108 3.27 -5.75 -4.59
C GLU A 108 4.23 -6.93 -4.36
N LYS A 109 4.32 -7.85 -5.32
CA LYS A 109 5.24 -9.01 -5.23
C LYS A 109 6.72 -8.60 -5.19
N GLU A 110 7.10 -7.59 -5.98
CA GLU A 110 8.47 -7.06 -5.97
C GLU A 110 8.81 -6.38 -4.65
N LEU A 111 7.89 -5.55 -4.13
CA LEU A 111 8.07 -4.86 -2.86
C LEU A 111 8.10 -5.81 -1.68
N GLU A 112 7.28 -6.85 -1.68
CA GLU A 112 7.30 -7.87 -0.62
C GLU A 112 8.68 -8.53 -0.52
N ARG A 113 9.30 -8.90 -1.66
CA ARG A 113 10.66 -9.45 -1.66
C ARG A 113 11.69 -8.45 -1.13
N LYS A 114 11.59 -7.18 -1.55
CA LYS A 114 12.48 -6.11 -1.06
C LYS A 114 12.34 -5.90 0.45
N ILE A 115 11.11 -5.88 0.96
CA ILE A 115 10.82 -5.71 2.38
C ILE A 115 11.33 -6.91 3.18
N GLN A 116 11.10 -8.15 2.72
CA GLN A 116 11.64 -9.33 3.39
C GLN A 116 13.17 -9.24 3.47
N LYS A 117 13.84 -8.92 2.36
CA LYS A 117 15.29 -8.75 2.34
C LYS A 117 15.75 -7.69 3.35
N GLN A 118 15.06 -6.56 3.44
CA GLN A 118 15.40 -5.51 4.40
C GLN A 118 15.24 -5.97 5.86
N ILE A 119 14.21 -6.78 6.14
CA ILE A 119 14.01 -7.41 7.46
C ILE A 119 15.17 -8.37 7.77
N ASP A 120 15.55 -9.21 6.81
CA ASP A 120 16.63 -10.18 6.96
C ASP A 120 17.97 -9.47 7.22
N ASP A 121 18.29 -8.45 6.42
CA ASP A 121 19.50 -7.63 6.57
C ASP A 121 19.58 -6.99 7.97
N PHE A 122 18.47 -6.45 8.49
CA PHE A 122 18.44 -5.88 9.84
C PHE A 122 18.63 -6.96 10.92
N ASN A 123 18.02 -8.13 10.77
CA ASN A 123 18.19 -9.22 11.71
C ASN A 123 19.63 -9.76 11.73
N GLU A 124 20.31 -9.81 10.58
CA GLU A 124 21.73 -10.15 10.52
C GLU A 124 22.60 -9.11 11.21
N LEU A 125 22.31 -7.83 11.03
CA LEU A 125 23.03 -6.75 11.69
C LEU A 125 22.85 -6.78 13.22
N ASN A 126 21.63 -7.04 13.69
CA ASN A 126 21.35 -7.15 15.12
C ASN A 126 22.16 -8.29 15.75
N LYS A 127 22.23 -9.45 15.11
CA LYS A 127 23.03 -10.59 15.58
C LYS A 127 24.53 -10.27 15.72
N LYS A 128 25.09 -9.49 14.78
CA LYS A 128 26.51 -9.10 14.79
C LYS A 128 26.86 -8.02 15.82
N GLY A 129 25.86 -7.28 16.29
CA GLY A 129 26.04 -6.25 17.32
C GLY A 129 25.97 -6.78 18.75
N ASP A 130 25.56 -8.04 18.93
CA ASP A 130 25.44 -8.73 20.21
C ASP A 130 26.67 -9.60 20.56
N ASP A 131 27.66 -9.70 19.65
CA ASP A 131 28.96 -10.37 19.82
C ASP A 131 30.07 -9.40 20.28
#